data_AF-A0A9E0PST8-F1
#
_entry.id   AF-A0A9E0PST8-F1
#
_cell.length_a   1.000
_cell.length_b   1.000
_cell.length_c   1.000
_cell.angle_alpha   90.00
_cell.angle_beta   90.00
_cell.angle_gamma   90.00
#
_symmetry.space_group_name_H-M   'P 1'
#
loop_
_entity.id
_entity.type
_entity.pdbx_description
1 polymer ?
#
loop_
_entity_poly.entity_id
_entity_poly.type
_entity_poly.pdbx_seq_one_letter_code
_entity_poly.pdbx_strand_id
1 'polypeptide(L)'
;MTDTFEVQGDFAPAESFSTPADHIDRDAGPIEVATETTPEPNGFVELGLAPELVQAVADLGYTQPTAVQLKCIPLAMGANAQGGRYIDLMVSSQTGSGKTAAFLLPVLNTLLRQQAEAAEQARAEYERAAAEAIERGEAPPKRAKRKDPTNNRNFKPAVPGALIVCPTRELAQQVAHDAIDLVKHARGLRVANVVGG
;
A
#
# COMPACT_ATOMS: atom_id res chain seq x y z
N MET A 1 35.38 15.68 -14.74
CA MET A 1 34.73 15.06 -15.92
C MET A 1 33.67 14.12 -15.38
N THR A 2 32.42 14.43 -15.71
CA THR A 2 31.19 13.83 -15.19
C THR A 2 30.96 12.44 -15.78
N ASP A 3 30.81 11.44 -14.90
CA ASP A 3 30.22 10.15 -15.26
C ASP A 3 28.70 10.24 -15.07
N THR A 4 27.97 10.13 -16.18
CA THR A 4 26.52 10.14 -16.24
C THR A 4 26.02 8.70 -16.23
N PHE A 5 25.39 8.28 -15.13
CA PHE A 5 24.64 7.02 -15.08
C PHE A 5 23.32 7.21 -15.84
N GLU A 6 23.15 6.50 -16.97
CA GLU A 6 21.86 6.33 -17.62
C GLU A 6 20.99 5.38 -16.80
N VAL A 7 19.97 5.93 -16.13
CA VAL A 7 18.88 5.15 -15.52
C VAL A 7 17.74 5.09 -16.53
N GLN A 8 17.55 3.93 -17.17
CA GLN A 8 16.41 3.64 -18.03
C GLN A 8 15.18 3.27 -17.17
N GLY A 9 14.55 4.27 -16.56
CA GLY A 9 13.22 4.18 -15.95
C GLY A 9 12.20 4.92 -16.82
N ASP A 10 11.02 4.33 -17.03
CA ASP A 10 9.92 4.97 -17.75
C ASP A 10 9.23 5.95 -16.78
N PHE A 11 9.62 7.22 -16.83
CA PHE A 11 9.08 8.27 -15.97
C PHE A 11 7.73 8.77 -16.52
N ALA A 12 6.72 8.93 -15.64
CA ALA A 12 5.52 9.67 -16.03
C ALA A 12 5.89 11.13 -16.37
N PRO A 13 5.29 11.75 -17.41
CA PRO A 13 5.51 13.16 -17.71
C PRO A 13 5.14 14.02 -16.51
N ALA A 14 6.02 14.97 -16.16
CA ALA A 14 5.82 15.88 -15.03
C ALA A 14 4.73 16.91 -15.39
N GLU A 15 3.50 16.66 -14.97
CA GLU A 15 2.43 17.65 -15.11
C GLU A 15 2.37 18.56 -13.88
N SER A 16 2.77 19.82 -14.06
CA SER A 16 2.68 20.86 -13.03
C SER A 16 1.28 21.48 -13.05
N PHE A 17 0.54 21.38 -11.94
CA PHE A 17 -0.75 22.03 -11.80
C PHE A 17 -0.83 22.84 -10.52
N SER A 18 -1.02 24.16 -10.68
CA SER A 18 -1.37 25.08 -9.61
C SER A 18 -2.90 25.13 -9.53
N THR A 19 -3.48 24.77 -8.39
CA THR A 19 -4.89 25.08 -8.11
C THR A 19 -5.03 26.57 -7.77
N PRO A 20 -5.96 27.33 -8.38
CA PRO A 20 -6.27 28.67 -7.91
C PRO A 20 -6.86 28.55 -6.50
N ALA A 21 -6.28 29.30 -5.57
CA ALA A 21 -6.79 29.42 -4.22
C ALA A 21 -8.17 30.09 -4.28
N ASP A 22 -9.23 29.35 -3.96
CA ASP A 22 -10.55 29.93 -3.76
C ASP A 22 -10.50 30.89 -2.56
N HIS A 23 -11.02 32.09 -2.80
CA HIS A 23 -11.16 33.16 -1.83
C HIS A 23 -11.99 32.70 -0.62
N ILE A 24 -11.34 32.62 0.54
CA ILE A 24 -12.05 32.46 1.81
C ILE A 24 -12.49 33.85 2.28
N ASP A 25 -13.75 34.17 2.01
CA ASP A 25 -14.44 35.25 2.69
C ASP A 25 -14.66 34.84 4.15
N ARG A 26 -14.23 35.69 5.08
CA ARG A 26 -14.35 35.49 6.52
C ARG A 26 -15.70 36.04 6.99
N ASP A 27 -16.63 35.19 7.39
CA ASP A 27 -17.64 35.56 8.39
C ASP A 27 -18.11 34.36 9.23
N ALA A 28 -18.62 34.67 10.42
CA ALA A 28 -18.59 33.90 11.67
C ALA A 28 -19.67 32.81 11.87
N GLY A 29 -19.36 31.86 12.77
CA GLY A 29 -20.34 31.05 13.53
C GLY A 29 -19.84 29.66 13.91
N PRO A 30 -19.84 29.25 15.21
CA PRO A 30 -19.45 27.90 15.59
C PRO A 30 -20.63 26.95 15.35
N ILE A 31 -20.44 25.95 14.49
CA ILE A 31 -21.42 24.89 14.32
C ILE A 31 -20.77 23.57 14.75
N GLU A 32 -21.06 23.18 15.99
CA GLU A 32 -21.01 21.78 16.39
C GLU A 32 -22.09 21.04 15.59
N VAL A 33 -21.68 20.18 14.66
CA VAL A 33 -22.58 19.15 14.12
C VAL A 33 -21.90 17.80 14.27
N ALA A 34 -22.36 17.06 15.27
CA ALA A 34 -22.28 15.61 15.26
C ALA A 34 -23.19 15.12 14.12
N THR A 35 -22.62 14.79 12.96
CA THR A 35 -23.37 14.16 11.87
C THR A 35 -23.24 12.66 11.97
N GLU A 36 -24.35 12.00 12.31
CA GLU A 36 -24.59 10.59 11.98
C GLU A 36 -24.41 10.41 10.46
N THR A 37 -23.40 9.65 10.05
CA THR A 37 -23.09 9.42 8.64
C THR A 37 -23.86 8.21 8.12
N THR A 38 -24.86 8.48 7.28
CA THR A 38 -25.27 7.54 6.23
C THR A 38 -24.04 7.18 5.40
N PRO A 39 -23.83 5.91 5.01
CA PRO A 39 -22.63 5.51 4.29
C PRO A 39 -22.75 5.95 2.84
N GLU A 40 -22.39 7.19 2.55
CA GLU A 40 -22.02 7.54 1.18
C GLU A 40 -20.86 6.64 0.75
N PRO A 41 -20.84 6.16 -0.51
CA PRO A 41 -19.78 5.30 -0.99
C PRO A 41 -18.44 6.04 -0.85
N ASN A 42 -17.54 5.44 -0.06
CA ASN A 42 -16.21 5.99 0.17
C ASN A 42 -15.49 6.16 -1.18
N GLY A 43 -15.01 7.36 -1.51
CA GLY A 43 -14.38 7.67 -2.81
C GLY A 43 -13.12 6.83 -3.09
N PHE A 44 -12.54 6.21 -2.06
CA PHE A 44 -11.44 5.26 -2.20
C PHE A 44 -11.85 3.90 -2.82
N VAL A 45 -13.15 3.55 -2.81
CA VAL A 45 -13.68 2.33 -3.45
C VAL A 45 -13.45 2.36 -4.95
N GLU A 46 -13.62 3.53 -5.57
CA GLU A 46 -13.48 3.73 -7.01
C GLU A 46 -12.03 3.60 -7.50
N LEU A 47 -11.06 3.67 -6.58
CA LEU A 47 -9.63 3.57 -6.90
C LEU A 47 -9.15 2.12 -7.09
N GLY A 48 -10.02 1.12 -6.90
CA GLY A 48 -9.67 -0.30 -7.10
C GLY A 48 -8.72 -0.85 -6.04
N LEU A 49 -8.75 -0.29 -4.83
CA LEU A 49 -7.97 -0.76 -3.69
C LEU A 49 -8.54 -2.08 -3.12
N ALA A 50 -7.67 -2.87 -2.52
CA ALA A 50 -8.05 -4.07 -1.78
C ALA A 50 -9.09 -3.73 -0.68
N PRO A 51 -10.10 -4.60 -0.46
CA PRO A 51 -11.19 -4.32 0.47
C PRO A 51 -10.71 -4.08 1.91
N GLU A 52 -9.63 -4.73 2.32
CA GLU A 52 -9.00 -4.54 3.63
C GLU A 52 -8.47 -3.12 3.82
N LEU A 53 -7.90 -2.53 2.76
CA LEU A 53 -7.40 -1.15 2.78
C LEU A 53 -8.54 -0.14 2.77
N VAL A 54 -9.58 -0.39 1.97
CA VAL A 54 -10.78 0.46 1.94
C VAL A 54 -11.44 0.49 3.33
N GLN A 55 -11.52 -0.66 4.00
CA GLN A 55 -12.04 -0.74 5.37
C GLN A 55 -11.16 0.04 6.35
N ALA A 56 -9.83 -0.07 6.25
CA ALA A 56 -8.91 0.66 7.13
C ALA A 56 -9.02 2.18 6.93
N VAL A 57 -9.13 2.63 5.68
CA VAL A 57 -9.34 4.03 5.30
C VAL A 57 -10.67 4.55 5.86
N ALA A 58 -11.74 3.75 5.80
CA ALA A 58 -13.02 4.11 6.40
C ALA A 58 -12.93 4.24 7.94
N ASP A 59 -12.26 3.31 8.61
CA ASP A 59 -12.03 3.34 10.07
C ASP A 59 -11.21 4.58 10.51
N LEU A 60 -10.30 5.04 9.65
CA LEU A 60 -9.51 6.25 9.85
C LEU A 60 -10.30 7.55 9.59
N GLY A 61 -11.56 7.43 9.14
CA GLY A 61 -12.42 8.57 8.83
C GLY A 61 -12.10 9.22 7.48
N TYR A 62 -11.36 8.55 6.60
CA TYR A 62 -11.10 9.04 5.25
C TYR A 62 -12.30 8.70 4.36
N THR A 63 -13.06 9.74 4.00
CA THR A 63 -14.27 9.63 3.18
C THR A 63 -14.01 9.90 1.69
N GLN A 64 -13.13 10.85 1.39
CA GLN A 64 -12.80 11.26 0.04
C GLN A 64 -11.28 11.39 -0.16
N PRO A 65 -10.73 10.86 -1.26
CA PRO A 65 -9.31 11.01 -1.56
C PRO A 65 -8.95 12.45 -1.88
N THR A 66 -7.77 12.90 -1.44
CA THR A 66 -7.26 14.23 -1.76
C THR A 66 -6.83 14.35 -3.21
N ALA A 67 -6.66 15.58 -3.73
CA ALA A 67 -6.25 15.80 -5.11
C ALA A 67 -4.93 15.10 -5.49
N VAL A 68 -3.97 15.02 -4.56
CA VAL A 68 -2.71 14.29 -4.78
C VAL A 68 -2.95 12.78 -4.78
N GLN A 69 -3.84 12.25 -3.93
CA GLN A 69 -4.17 10.83 -3.86
C GLN A 69 -4.93 10.36 -5.11
N LEU A 70 -5.94 11.11 -5.55
CA LEU A 70 -6.72 10.83 -6.77
C LEU A 70 -5.83 10.65 -8.00
N LYS A 71 -4.75 11.43 -8.12
CA LYS A 71 -3.81 11.34 -9.23
C LYS A 71 -2.75 10.26 -9.00
N CYS A 72 -2.14 10.23 -7.82
CA CYS A 72 -0.98 9.37 -7.55
C CYS A 72 -1.37 7.90 -7.42
N ILE A 73 -2.49 7.58 -6.77
CA ILE A 73 -2.85 6.18 -6.44
C ILE A 73 -3.06 5.36 -7.73
N PRO A 74 -3.87 5.79 -8.71
CA PRO A 74 -4.07 5.02 -9.94
C PRO A 74 -2.78 4.87 -10.76
N LEU A 75 -1.97 5.94 -10.82
CA LEU A 75 -0.68 5.92 -11.52
C LEU A 75 0.30 4.93 -10.89
N ALA A 76 0.41 4.93 -9.56
CA ALA A 76 1.30 4.04 -8.81
C ALA A 76 0.85 2.57 -8.90
N MET A 77 -0.45 2.33 -9.09
CA MET A 77 -1.02 1.00 -9.32
C MET A 77 -0.86 0.51 -10.76
N GLY A 78 -0.28 1.32 -11.66
CA GLY A 78 -0.06 0.94 -13.06
C GLY A 78 -1.30 1.01 -13.94
N ALA A 79 -2.35 1.73 -13.55
CA ALA A 79 -3.59 1.85 -14.33
C ALA A 79 -3.37 2.40 -15.75
N ASN A 80 -2.31 3.20 -15.93
CA ASN A 80 -1.94 3.81 -17.21
C ASN A 80 -0.69 3.19 -17.86
N ALA A 81 -0.14 2.11 -17.28
CA ALA A 81 1.06 1.49 -17.79
C ALA A 81 0.73 0.49 -18.89
N GLN A 82 1.18 0.79 -20.11
CA GLN A 82 1.11 -0.15 -21.22
C GLN A 82 2.00 -1.35 -20.91
N GLY A 83 1.39 -2.55 -20.84
CA GLY A 83 2.10 -3.80 -20.54
C GLY A 83 2.26 -4.13 -19.06
N GLY A 84 1.48 -3.51 -18.15
CA GLY A 84 1.43 -3.90 -16.73
C GLY A 84 2.71 -3.60 -15.94
N ARG A 85 3.52 -2.64 -16.40
CA ARG A 85 4.75 -2.21 -15.74
C ARG A 85 4.45 -1.17 -14.65
N TYR A 86 5.31 -1.09 -13.64
CA TYR A 86 5.24 0.01 -12.68
C TYR A 86 5.82 1.28 -13.32
N ILE A 87 5.29 2.44 -12.91
CA ILE A 87 5.74 3.75 -13.38
C ILE A 87 6.38 4.48 -12.20
N ASP A 88 7.53 5.10 -12.43
CA ASP A 88 8.18 5.94 -11.43
C ASP A 88 7.48 7.31 -11.38
N LEU A 89 7.14 7.74 -10.17
CA LEU A 89 6.40 8.97 -9.93
C LEU A 89 7.22 9.98 -9.15
N MET A 90 7.26 11.21 -9.67
CA MET A 90 7.73 12.37 -8.93
C MET A 90 6.52 13.23 -8.54
N VAL A 91 6.34 13.43 -7.23
CA VAL A 91 5.15 14.11 -6.69
C VAL A 91 5.58 15.32 -5.88
N SER A 92 5.06 16.50 -6.23
CA SER A 92 5.24 17.74 -5.47
C SER A 92 3.90 18.23 -4.94
N SER A 93 3.79 18.42 -3.62
CA SER A 93 2.60 18.98 -2.97
C SER A 93 2.93 19.49 -1.56
N GLN A 94 2.15 20.45 -1.06
CA GLN A 94 2.33 21.03 0.28
C GLN A 94 2.17 20.00 1.42
N THR A 95 2.76 20.26 2.58
CA THR A 95 2.51 19.45 3.80
C THR A 95 1.02 19.41 4.14
N GLY A 96 0.56 18.32 4.76
CA GLY A 96 -0.87 18.15 5.07
C GLY A 96 -1.78 17.77 3.89
N SER A 97 -1.27 17.67 2.66
CA SER A 97 -2.06 17.26 1.48
C SER A 97 -2.42 15.77 1.39
N GLY A 98 -2.01 14.96 2.36
CA GLY A 98 -2.28 13.50 2.35
C GLY A 98 -1.28 12.67 1.52
N LYS A 99 -0.06 13.19 1.27
CA LYS A 99 1.02 12.47 0.57
C LYS A 99 1.31 11.08 1.14
N THR A 100 1.24 10.91 2.46
CA THR A 100 1.57 9.64 3.13
C THR A 100 0.69 8.50 2.63
N ALA A 101 -0.64 8.68 2.68
CA ALA A 101 -1.57 7.71 2.12
C ALA A 101 -1.45 7.58 0.58
N ALA A 102 -1.07 8.66 -0.12
CA ALA A 102 -0.92 8.65 -1.57
C ALA A 102 0.16 7.66 -2.07
N PHE A 103 1.23 7.43 -1.31
CA PHE A 103 2.22 6.39 -1.64
C PHE A 103 2.01 5.07 -0.87
N LEU A 104 1.48 5.11 0.37
CA LEU A 104 1.27 3.89 1.15
C LEU A 104 0.19 2.99 0.56
N LEU A 105 -0.98 3.55 0.22
CA LEU A 105 -2.10 2.77 -0.30
C LEU A 105 -1.76 1.93 -1.54
N PRO A 106 -1.15 2.49 -2.61
CA PRO A 106 -0.82 1.69 -3.79
C PRO A 106 0.26 0.64 -3.51
N VAL A 107 1.24 0.93 -2.65
CA VAL A 107 2.29 -0.02 -2.25
C VAL A 107 1.68 -1.18 -1.47
N LEU A 108 0.86 -0.89 -0.45
CA LEU A 108 0.21 -1.90 0.38
C LEU A 108 -0.74 -2.77 -0.48
N ASN A 109 -1.49 -2.15 -1.39
CA ASN A 109 -2.37 -2.85 -2.31
C ASN A 109 -1.60 -3.84 -3.20
N THR A 110 -0.46 -3.40 -3.74
CA THR A 110 0.42 -4.24 -4.55
C THR A 110 0.95 -5.44 -3.75
N LEU A 111 1.39 -5.22 -2.51
CA LEU A 111 1.87 -6.29 -1.64
C LEU A 111 0.76 -7.28 -1.27
N LEU A 112 -0.46 -6.81 -1.02
CA LEU A 112 -1.62 -7.69 -0.76
C LEU A 112 -1.94 -8.56 -1.95
N ARG A 113 -1.96 -7.98 -3.16
CA ARG A 113 -2.20 -8.73 -4.40
C ARG A 113 -1.13 -9.80 -4.62
N GLN A 114 0.14 -9.45 -4.48
CA GLN A 114 1.25 -10.42 -4.59
C GLN A 114 1.14 -11.55 -3.55
N GLN A 115 0.73 -11.24 -2.32
CA GLN A 115 0.50 -12.26 -1.28
C GLN A 115 -0.68 -13.17 -1.61
N ALA A 116 -1.77 -12.62 -2.14
CA ALA A 116 -2.94 -13.40 -2.55
C ALA A 116 -2.59 -14.33 -3.72
N GLU A 117 -1.94 -13.82 -4.76
CA GLU A 117 -1.49 -14.58 -5.92
C GLU A 117 -0.52 -15.72 -5.50
N ALA A 118 0.44 -15.44 -4.64
CA ALA A 118 1.35 -16.47 -4.11
C ALA A 118 0.63 -17.53 -3.27
N ALA A 119 -0.39 -17.14 -2.50
CA ALA A 119 -1.19 -18.07 -1.72
C ALA A 119 -2.08 -18.96 -2.60
N GLU A 120 -2.64 -18.42 -3.68
CA GLU A 120 -3.39 -19.19 -4.67
C GLU A 120 -2.50 -20.18 -5.43
N GLN A 121 -1.32 -19.75 -5.88
CA GLN A 121 -0.34 -20.62 -6.51
C GLN A 121 0.07 -21.78 -5.59
N ALA A 122 0.39 -21.49 -4.33
CA ALA A 122 0.73 -22.52 -3.36
C ALA A 122 -0.41 -23.51 -3.08
N ARG A 123 -1.68 -23.03 -3.09
CA ARG A 123 -2.86 -23.90 -2.97
C ARG A 123 -3.02 -24.79 -4.20
N ALA A 124 -2.89 -24.22 -5.41
CA ALA A 124 -2.99 -24.97 -6.65
C ALA A 124 -1.87 -26.03 -6.77
N GLU A 125 -0.64 -25.71 -6.37
CA GLU A 125 0.47 -26.66 -6.30
C GLU A 125 0.19 -27.79 -5.31
N TYR A 126 -0.34 -27.47 -4.13
CA TYR A 126 -0.73 -28.47 -3.15
C TYR A 126 -1.84 -29.39 -3.67
N GLU A 127 -2.86 -28.83 -4.33
CA GLU A 127 -3.97 -29.58 -4.93
C GLU A 127 -3.48 -30.51 -6.05
N ARG A 128 -2.58 -30.03 -6.93
CA ARG A 128 -1.93 -30.86 -7.96
C ARG A 128 -1.13 -31.99 -7.34
N ALA A 129 -0.27 -31.69 -6.37
CA ALA A 129 0.54 -32.70 -5.68
C ALA A 129 -0.33 -33.72 -4.92
N ALA A 130 -1.46 -33.30 -4.36
CA ALA A 130 -2.40 -34.20 -3.71
C ALA A 130 -3.12 -35.11 -4.71
N ALA A 131 -3.55 -34.59 -5.87
CA ALA A 131 -4.16 -35.38 -6.93
C ALA A 131 -3.19 -36.44 -7.48
N GLU A 132 -1.94 -36.06 -7.77
CA GLU A 132 -0.89 -36.97 -8.23
C GLU A 132 -0.54 -38.05 -7.19
N ALA A 133 -0.59 -37.71 -5.88
CA ALA A 133 -0.36 -38.68 -4.82
C ALA A 133 -1.50 -39.71 -4.74
N ILE A 134 -2.75 -39.27 -4.91
CA ILE A 134 -3.92 -40.15 -4.94
C ILE A 134 -3.84 -41.09 -6.15
N GLU A 135 -3.46 -40.60 -7.33
CA GLU A 135 -3.26 -41.43 -8.53
C GLU A 135 -2.14 -42.47 -8.32
N ARG A 136 -1.07 -42.12 -7.60
CA ARG A 136 0.02 -43.03 -7.24
C ARG A 136 -0.30 -43.96 -6.07
N GLY A 137 -1.48 -43.84 -5.45
CA GLY A 137 -1.86 -44.61 -4.26
C GLY A 137 -1.08 -44.25 -2.99
N GLU A 138 -0.43 -43.09 -2.97
CA GLU A 138 0.32 -42.55 -1.84
C GLU A 138 -0.56 -41.64 -0.96
N ALA A 139 -0.16 -41.44 0.30
CA ALA A 139 -0.85 -40.51 1.18
C ALA A 139 -0.60 -39.05 0.74
N PRO A 140 -1.60 -38.15 0.85
CA PRO A 140 -1.48 -36.76 0.41
C PRO A 140 -0.39 -36.00 1.20
N PRO A 141 0.26 -35.01 0.58
CA PRO A 141 1.34 -34.26 1.22
C PRO A 141 0.85 -33.54 2.49
N LYS A 142 1.65 -33.59 3.55
CA LYS A 142 1.35 -32.88 4.81
C LYS A 142 1.62 -31.38 4.64
N ARG A 143 0.72 -30.54 5.15
CA ARG A 143 0.94 -29.09 5.20
C ARG A 143 2.17 -28.76 6.07
N ALA A 144 3.02 -27.86 5.60
CA ALA A 144 4.19 -27.42 6.35
C ALA A 144 3.75 -26.76 7.66
N LYS A 145 4.31 -27.23 8.79
CA LYS A 145 4.04 -26.63 10.10
C LYS A 145 4.81 -25.32 10.23
N ARG A 146 4.16 -24.28 10.78
CA ARG A 146 4.82 -22.99 11.05
C ARG A 146 6.01 -23.22 11.99
N LYS A 147 7.20 -22.85 11.54
CA LYS A 147 8.42 -22.91 12.34
C LYS A 147 8.50 -21.68 13.24
N ASP A 148 9.07 -21.86 14.43
CA ASP A 148 9.37 -20.74 15.32
C ASP A 148 10.49 -19.87 14.71
N PRO A 149 10.21 -18.59 14.40
CA PRO A 149 11.17 -17.69 13.79
C PRO A 149 12.26 -17.20 14.77
N THR A 150 12.08 -17.36 16.09
CA THR A 150 13.04 -16.93 17.11
C THR A 150 14.16 -17.96 17.33
N ASN A 151 13.99 -19.18 16.83
CA ASN A 151 15.01 -20.21 16.89
C ASN A 151 16.07 -19.98 15.82
N ASN A 152 17.34 -19.82 16.22
CA ASN A 152 18.47 -19.61 15.30
C ASN A 152 18.56 -20.64 14.17
N ARG A 153 18.16 -21.90 14.39
CA ARG A 153 18.16 -22.95 13.35
C ARG A 153 17.13 -22.72 12.23
N ASN A 154 16.13 -21.89 12.49
CA ASN A 154 15.06 -21.53 11.56
C ASN A 154 15.17 -20.09 11.07
N PHE A 155 16.26 -19.38 11.41
CA PHE A 155 16.45 -18.00 11.03
C PHE A 155 16.47 -17.89 9.51
N LYS A 156 15.61 -17.03 8.98
CA LYS A 156 15.59 -16.62 7.59
C LYS A 156 15.66 -15.09 7.55
N PRO A 157 16.60 -14.49 6.81
CA PRO A 157 16.66 -13.04 6.63
C PRO A 157 15.30 -12.51 6.15
N ALA A 158 14.86 -11.40 6.73
CA ALA A 158 13.66 -10.72 6.26
C ALA A 158 13.93 -10.11 4.89
N VAL A 159 13.03 -10.35 3.93
CA VAL A 159 13.06 -9.71 2.61
C VAL A 159 11.90 -8.72 2.60
N PRO A 160 12.16 -7.41 2.73
CA PRO A 160 11.10 -6.41 2.74
C PRO A 160 10.45 -6.33 1.35
N GLY A 161 9.12 -6.31 1.32
CA GLY A 161 8.37 -6.08 0.07
C GLY A 161 8.35 -4.60 -0.35
N ALA A 162 8.55 -3.69 0.60
CA ALA A 162 8.65 -2.26 0.35
C ALA A 162 9.65 -1.62 1.33
N LEU A 163 10.33 -0.56 0.88
CA LEU A 163 11.24 0.24 1.69
C LEU A 163 10.83 1.71 1.55
N ILE A 164 10.60 2.36 2.69
CA ILE A 164 10.31 3.80 2.76
C ILE A 164 11.45 4.45 3.53
N VAL A 165 12.08 5.45 2.92
CA VAL A 165 13.19 6.19 3.52
C VAL A 165 12.70 7.56 3.96
N CYS A 166 12.90 7.89 5.23
CA CYS A 166 12.51 9.16 5.82
C CYS A 166 13.77 9.93 6.28
N PRO A 167 13.82 11.26 6.11
CA PRO A 167 14.96 12.08 6.52
C PRO A 167 15.11 12.23 8.04
N THR A 168 14.02 12.05 8.80
CA THR A 168 14.01 12.23 10.26
C THR A 168 13.33 11.05 10.95
N ARG A 169 13.70 10.82 12.21
CA ARG A 169 13.15 9.76 13.06
C ARG A 169 11.66 9.97 13.30
N GLU A 170 11.25 11.20 13.56
CA GLU A 170 9.88 11.58 13.87
C GLU A 170 8.98 11.32 12.66
N LEU A 171 9.45 11.66 11.46
CA LEU A 171 8.72 11.38 10.23
C LEU A 171 8.65 9.88 9.95
N ALA A 172 9.73 9.12 10.18
CA ALA A 172 9.70 7.66 10.07
C ALA A 172 8.67 7.02 11.00
N GLN A 173 8.58 7.51 12.24
CA GLN A 173 7.61 7.03 13.22
C GLN A 173 6.17 7.36 12.84
N GLN A 174 5.92 8.56 12.29
CA GLN A 174 4.61 8.95 11.80
C GLN A 174 4.17 8.08 10.62
N VAL A 175 5.04 7.91 9.61
CA VAL A 175 4.75 7.06 8.45
C VAL A 175 4.54 5.61 8.87
N ALA A 176 5.30 5.11 9.85
CA ALA A 176 5.12 3.76 10.35
C ALA A 176 3.79 3.57 11.08
N HIS A 177 3.34 4.55 11.88
CA HIS A 177 2.01 4.51 12.50
C HIS A 177 0.90 4.49 11.44
N ASP A 178 0.95 5.42 10.48
CA ASP A 178 -0.02 5.48 9.39
C ASP A 178 -0.07 4.14 8.62
N ALA A 179 1.09 3.53 8.36
CA ALA A 179 1.17 2.23 7.70
C ALA A 179 0.58 1.10 8.55
N ILE A 180 0.78 1.10 9.87
CA ILE A 180 0.22 0.10 10.80
C ILE A 180 -1.30 0.19 10.81
N ASP A 181 -1.85 1.40 10.88
CA ASP A 181 -3.30 1.60 10.89
C ASP A 181 -3.93 1.16 9.57
N LEU A 182 -3.28 1.45 8.44
CA LEU A 182 -3.74 1.02 7.11
C LEU A 182 -3.70 -0.50 6.92
N VAL A 183 -2.80 -1.23 7.59
CA VAL A 183 -2.74 -2.70 7.49
C VAL A 183 -3.51 -3.42 8.61
N LYS A 184 -4.26 -2.71 9.45
CA LYS A 184 -4.99 -3.29 10.60
C LYS A 184 -5.91 -4.46 10.22
N HIS A 185 -6.55 -4.38 9.05
CA HIS A 185 -7.45 -5.42 8.53
C HIS A 185 -6.75 -6.41 7.58
N ALA A 186 -5.53 -6.09 7.16
CA ALA A 186 -4.73 -6.93 6.28
C ALA A 186 -4.05 -8.06 7.07
N ARG A 187 -4.19 -9.30 6.59
CA ARG A 187 -3.47 -10.45 7.16
C ARG A 187 -2.17 -10.69 6.40
N GLY A 188 -1.10 -10.98 7.14
CA GLY A 188 0.17 -11.41 6.55
C GLY A 188 1.16 -10.29 6.21
N LEU A 189 0.74 -9.02 6.31
CA LEU A 189 1.64 -7.87 6.26
C LEU A 189 2.17 -7.53 7.66
N ARG A 190 3.43 -7.09 7.69
CA ARG A 190 4.12 -6.63 8.91
C ARG A 190 4.88 -5.37 8.58
N VAL A 191 4.67 -4.34 9.37
CA VAL A 191 5.42 -3.08 9.29
C VAL A 191 6.54 -3.13 10.32
N ALA A 192 7.76 -2.77 9.91
CA ALA A 192 8.90 -2.62 10.79
C ALA A 192 9.47 -1.22 10.59
N ASN A 193 9.78 -0.54 11.69
CA ASN A 193 10.42 0.76 11.68
C ASN A 193 11.84 0.63 12.23
N VAL A 194 12.82 1.17 11.50
CA VAL A 194 14.23 1.16 11.88
C VAL A 194 14.71 2.61 11.85
N VAL A 195 15.12 3.13 13.01
CA VAL A 195 15.60 4.50 13.18
C VAL A 195 16.90 4.48 13.97
N GLY A 196 17.84 5.35 13.62
CA GLY A 196 19.05 5.57 14.43
C GLY A 196 18.75 6.46 15.64
N GLY A 197 19.55 6.29 16.71
CA GLY A 197 19.45 7.09 17.95
C GLY A 197 19.19 6.25 19.17
#